data_AF-X0YW70-F1
#
_entry.id   AF-X0YW70-F1
#
_cell.length_a   1.000
_cell.length_b   1.000
_cell.length_c   1.000
_cell.angle_alpha   90.00
_cell.angle_beta   90.00
_cell.angle_gamma   90.00
#
_symmetry.space_group_name_H-M   'P 1'
#
loop_
_entity.id
_entity.type
_entity.pdbx_description
1 polymer ?
#
loop_
_entity_poly.entity_id
_entity_poly.type
_entity_poly.pdbx_seq_one_letter_code
_entity_poly.pdbx_strand_id
1 'polypeptide(L)'
;AGGTLRVRAETRLTKHAKEIDSMVEIKNASGLYMTCNNAPSCFHRARRGPALLCETFDDYVPPTVRIGDRVTTPTAEPSMAVSAAEEDASKYAGLCMNCDRRRTCRHPKPAGGVWHCEDYE
;
A
#
# COMPACT_ATOMS: atom_id res chain seq x y z
N ALA A 1 -55.15 -15.22 -26.14
CA ALA A 1 -54.45 -14.41 -25.11
C ALA A 1 -53.51 -15.34 -24.32
N GLY A 2 -52.20 -15.26 -24.52
CA GLY A 2 -51.26 -16.21 -23.90
C GLY A 2 -49.78 -15.79 -23.88
N GLY A 3 -49.49 -14.49 -24.01
CA GLY A 3 -48.12 -13.99 -24.18
C GLY A 3 -47.45 -13.40 -22.92
N THR A 4 -48.18 -13.15 -21.84
CA THR A 4 -47.68 -12.33 -20.71
C THR A 4 -47.08 -13.13 -19.55
N LEU A 5 -47.20 -14.46 -19.52
CA LEU A 5 -46.70 -15.28 -18.40
C LEU A 5 -45.20 -15.63 -18.51
N ARG A 6 -44.64 -15.71 -19.73
CA ARG A 6 -43.23 -16.10 -19.95
C ARG A 6 -42.23 -14.98 -19.60
N VAL A 7 -42.58 -13.73 -19.87
CA VAL A 7 -41.69 -12.55 -19.66
C VAL A 7 -41.39 -12.30 -18.17
N ARG A 8 -42.31 -12.65 -17.27
CA ARG A 8 -42.14 -12.43 -15.81
C ARG A 8 -41.22 -13.46 -15.13
N ALA A 9 -41.09 -14.67 -15.69
CA ALA A 9 -40.18 -15.69 -15.17
C ALA A 9 -38.73 -15.40 -15.60
N GLU A 10 -38.53 -14.95 -16.84
CA GLU A 10 -37.21 -14.59 -17.40
C GLU A 10 -36.61 -13.37 -16.69
N THR A 11 -37.43 -12.40 -16.27
CA THR A 11 -37.01 -11.20 -15.53
C THR A 11 -36.65 -11.46 -14.06
N ARG A 12 -37.18 -12.52 -13.44
CA ARG A 12 -36.80 -12.91 -12.07
C ARG A 12 -35.47 -13.67 -12.03
N LEU A 13 -35.18 -14.50 -13.03
CA LEU A 13 -33.87 -15.17 -13.14
C LEU A 13 -32.74 -14.15 -13.33
N THR A 14 -32.94 -13.09 -14.11
CA THR A 14 -31.92 -12.06 -14.35
C THR A 14 -31.68 -11.16 -13.14
N LYS A 15 -32.71 -10.85 -12.34
CA LYS A 15 -32.55 -10.11 -11.09
C LYS A 15 -31.75 -10.92 -10.06
N HIS A 16 -32.09 -12.20 -9.89
CA HIS A 16 -31.38 -13.09 -8.97
C HIS A 16 -29.92 -13.31 -9.42
N ALA A 17 -29.67 -13.43 -10.73
CA ALA A 17 -28.31 -13.51 -11.27
C ALA A 17 -27.48 -12.24 -10.98
N LYS A 18 -28.09 -11.05 -11.06
CA LYS A 18 -27.45 -9.77 -10.71
C LYS A 18 -27.17 -9.63 -9.21
N GLU A 19 -28.10 -10.05 -8.36
CA GLU A 19 -27.89 -10.07 -6.91
C GLU A 19 -26.81 -11.08 -6.50
N ILE A 20 -26.73 -12.24 -7.15
CA ILE A 20 -25.68 -13.24 -6.93
C ILE A 20 -24.31 -12.70 -7.39
N ASP A 21 -24.23 -12.04 -8.54
CA ASP A 21 -23.01 -11.39 -9.06
C ASP A 21 -22.48 -10.31 -8.09
N SER A 22 -23.38 -9.46 -7.57
CA SER A 22 -23.05 -8.44 -6.55
C SER A 22 -22.62 -9.04 -5.21
N MET A 23 -23.23 -10.16 -4.78
CA MET A 23 -22.82 -10.87 -3.57
C MET A 23 -21.50 -11.63 -3.74
N VAL A 24 -21.13 -12.02 -4.96
CA VAL A 24 -19.82 -12.61 -5.31
C VAL A 24 -18.71 -11.56 -5.33
N GLU A 25 -19.00 -10.32 -5.72
CA GLU A 25 -18.05 -9.18 -5.63
C GLU A 25 -17.62 -8.86 -4.20
N ILE A 26 -18.52 -8.95 -3.23
CA ILE A 26 -18.23 -8.66 -1.81
C ILE A 26 -17.49 -9.83 -1.14
N LYS A 27 -17.78 -11.09 -1.52
CA LYS A 27 -17.14 -12.28 -0.95
C LYS A 27 -15.67 -12.47 -1.37
N ASN A 28 -15.25 -11.86 -2.47
CA ASN A 28 -13.87 -11.96 -2.97
C ASN A 28 -12.94 -10.86 -2.45
N ALA A 29 -13.38 -10.05 -1.50
CA ALA A 29 -12.60 -8.93 -1.02
C ALA A 29 -11.46 -9.31 -0.06
N SER A 30 -11.22 -10.58 0.29
CA SER A 30 -10.16 -10.93 1.25
C SER A 30 -8.72 -10.79 0.70
N GLY A 31 -7.75 -10.73 1.61
CA GLY A 31 -6.33 -10.61 1.28
C GLY A 31 -5.90 -9.16 0.99
N LEU A 32 -4.84 -9.00 0.20
CA LEU A 32 -4.23 -7.70 -0.12
C LEU A 32 -5.21 -6.72 -0.78
N TYR A 33 -6.26 -7.21 -1.44
CA TYR A 33 -7.24 -6.33 -2.10
C TYR A 33 -8.13 -5.53 -1.12
N MET A 34 -8.13 -5.83 0.18
CA MET A 34 -8.88 -5.02 1.16
C MET A 34 -8.32 -3.61 1.33
N THR A 35 -7.00 -3.47 1.24
CA THR A 35 -6.28 -2.21 1.54
C THR A 35 -5.55 -1.65 0.32
N CYS A 36 -5.70 -2.29 -0.84
CA CYS A 36 -5.06 -1.85 -2.07
C CYS A 36 -5.81 -0.67 -2.70
N ASN A 37 -5.12 0.43 -2.94
CA ASN A 37 -5.62 1.60 -3.67
C ASN A 37 -6.14 1.23 -5.07
N ASN A 38 -5.54 0.22 -5.70
CA ASN A 38 -5.94 -0.27 -7.02
C ASN A 38 -7.11 -1.27 -6.97
N ALA A 39 -7.60 -1.68 -5.79
CA ALA A 39 -8.59 -2.75 -5.66
C ALA A 39 -9.86 -2.58 -6.51
N PRO A 40 -10.46 -1.37 -6.68
CA PRO A 40 -11.69 -1.21 -7.47
C PRO A 40 -11.51 -1.49 -8.96
N SER A 41 -10.33 -1.23 -9.51
CA SER A 41 -10.01 -1.34 -10.95
C SER A 41 -8.96 -2.40 -11.27
N CYS A 42 -8.51 -3.17 -10.28
CA CYS A 42 -7.46 -4.17 -10.45
C CYS A 42 -7.93 -5.35 -11.31
N PHE A 43 -7.31 -5.50 -12.49
CA PHE A 43 -7.56 -6.62 -13.40
C PHE A 43 -7.39 -8.00 -12.73
N HIS A 44 -6.45 -8.12 -11.79
CA HIS A 44 -6.17 -9.38 -11.10
C HIS A 44 -7.24 -9.75 -10.08
N ARG A 45 -7.84 -8.76 -9.39
CA ARG A 45 -8.92 -8.99 -8.42
C ARG A 45 -10.14 -9.63 -9.08
N ALA A 46 -10.55 -9.11 -10.24
CA ALA A 46 -11.72 -9.61 -10.96
C ALA A 46 -11.57 -11.05 -11.48
N ARG A 47 -10.33 -11.55 -11.64
CA ARG A 47 -10.05 -12.86 -12.27
C ARG A 47 -9.43 -13.92 -11.34
N ARG A 48 -8.72 -13.51 -10.29
CA ARG A 48 -7.95 -14.43 -9.44
C ARG A 48 -8.53 -14.60 -8.03
N GLY A 49 -9.60 -13.87 -7.69
CA GLY A 49 -10.16 -13.89 -6.33
C GLY A 49 -9.20 -13.25 -5.33
N PRO A 50 -9.31 -13.56 -4.02
CA PRO A 50 -8.46 -12.96 -3.00
C PRO A 50 -6.98 -13.30 -3.20
N ALA A 51 -6.12 -12.28 -3.20
CA ALA A 51 -4.68 -12.45 -3.39
C ALA A 51 -3.91 -12.27 -2.07
N LEU A 52 -2.99 -13.20 -1.80
CA LEU A 52 -1.99 -13.07 -0.74
C LEU A 52 -0.68 -12.44 -1.25
N LEU A 53 -0.48 -12.43 -2.57
CA LEU A 53 0.67 -11.83 -3.25
C LEU A 53 0.18 -11.14 -4.53
N CYS A 54 0.56 -9.88 -4.71
CA CYS A 54 0.27 -9.11 -5.90
C CYS A 54 1.41 -8.12 -6.15
N GLU A 55 2.06 -8.22 -7.31
CA GLU A 55 3.18 -7.34 -7.68
C GLU A 55 2.74 -5.90 -7.94
N THR A 56 1.44 -5.68 -8.21
CA THR A 56 0.83 -4.36 -8.44
C THR A 56 0.02 -3.87 -7.23
N PHE A 57 0.26 -4.46 -6.05
CA PHE A 57 -0.31 -3.98 -4.81
C PHE A 57 0.22 -2.58 -4.48
N ASP A 58 -0.69 -1.70 -4.08
CA ASP A 58 -0.38 -0.32 -3.70
C ASP A 58 -1.21 0.06 -2.48
N ASP A 59 -0.55 0.33 -1.35
CA ASP A 59 -1.13 0.86 -0.12
C ASP A 59 -0.55 2.23 0.23
N TYR A 60 -0.03 2.95 -0.76
CA TYR A 60 0.58 4.25 -0.54
C TYR A 60 -0.38 5.21 0.16
N VAL A 61 0.03 5.65 1.35
CA VAL A 61 -0.61 6.73 2.11
C VAL A 61 0.32 7.94 2.07
N PRO A 62 -0.11 9.09 1.52
CA PRO A 62 0.72 10.28 1.51
C PRO A 62 1.04 10.73 2.95
N PRO A 63 2.29 11.14 3.25
CA PRO A 63 2.65 11.57 4.59
C PRO A 63 1.80 12.79 4.98
N THR A 64 1.00 12.69 6.03
CA THR A 64 0.23 13.85 6.51
C THR A 64 1.13 14.73 7.37
N VAL A 65 1.41 15.96 6.95
CA VAL A 65 2.06 16.94 7.82
C VAL A 65 1.01 17.48 8.79
N ARG A 66 1.28 17.33 10.10
CA ARG A 66 0.48 17.94 11.16
C ARG A 66 0.99 19.35 11.38
N ILE A 67 0.29 20.36 10.87
CA ILE A 67 0.50 21.76 11.25
C ILE A 67 -0.70 22.14 12.14
N GLY A 68 -0.56 21.95 13.46
CA GLY A 68 -1.68 22.07 14.41
C GLY A 68 -2.75 20.97 14.26
N ASP A 69 -4.01 21.28 14.58
CA ASP A 69 -5.15 20.33 14.57
C ASP A 69 -5.72 20.02 13.16
N ARG A 70 -5.11 20.54 12.09
CA ARG A 70 -5.62 20.39 10.72
C ARG A 70 -4.75 19.43 9.92
N VAL A 71 -5.36 18.33 9.46
CA VAL A 71 -4.72 17.40 8.52
C VAL A 71 -4.71 18.06 7.15
N THR A 72 -3.52 18.31 6.61
CA THR A 72 -3.35 18.86 5.26
C THR A 72 -2.45 17.90 4.48
N THR A 73 -2.89 17.49 3.29
CA THR A 73 -2.08 16.69 2.36
C THR A 73 -0.95 17.55 1.81
N PRO A 74 0.34 17.22 2.02
CA PRO A 74 1.42 17.92 1.37
C PRO A 74 1.45 17.51 -0.11
N THR A 75 1.10 18.44 -0.99
CA THR A 75 1.53 18.37 -2.39
C THR A 75 3.06 18.43 -2.38
N ALA A 76 3.68 17.42 -2.99
CA ALA A 76 5.12 17.21 -2.93
C ALA A 76 5.91 18.41 -3.46
N GLU A 77 6.75 19.01 -2.60
CA GLU A 77 8.11 19.46 -2.91
C GLU A 77 8.99 19.27 -1.65
N PRO A 78 10.26 18.87 -1.77
CA PRO A 78 11.09 18.52 -0.62
C PRO A 78 11.66 19.79 0.02
N SER A 79 11.07 20.23 1.13
CA SER A 79 11.66 21.26 1.99
C SER A 79 12.46 20.60 3.10
N MET A 80 13.78 20.64 2.95
CA MET A 80 14.76 20.35 4.00
C MET A 80 14.57 21.34 5.15
N ALA A 81 14.15 20.85 6.31
CA ALA A 81 14.45 21.48 7.60
C ALA A 81 14.19 20.47 8.71
N VAL A 82 15.23 19.74 9.10
CA VAL A 82 15.23 19.03 10.37
C VAL A 82 16.33 19.63 11.23
N SER A 83 15.91 20.04 12.42
CA SER A 83 16.63 20.90 13.35
C SER A 83 17.89 20.25 13.93
N ALA A 84 18.85 21.10 14.30
CA ALA A 84 20.20 20.84 14.80
C ALA A 84 20.37 19.94 16.05
N ALA A 85 19.40 19.08 16.39
CA ALA A 85 19.57 17.99 17.35
C ALA A 85 19.98 16.65 16.70
N GLU A 86 20.02 16.59 15.36
CA GLU A 86 20.26 15.36 14.58
C GLU A 86 21.72 15.16 14.11
N GLU A 87 22.71 15.89 14.65
CA GLU A 87 24.06 15.80 14.11
C GLU A 87 24.75 14.43 14.31
N ASP A 88 24.27 13.61 15.27
CA ASP A 88 24.78 12.24 15.50
C ASP A 88 23.93 11.17 14.78
N ALA A 89 22.61 11.38 14.65
CA ALA A 89 21.72 10.48 13.90
C ALA A 89 21.93 10.59 12.38
N SER A 90 22.34 11.77 11.89
CA SER A 90 22.62 11.99 10.47
C SER A 90 23.95 11.37 10.00
N LYS A 91 24.88 11.05 10.90
CA LYS A 91 26.20 10.49 10.51
C LYS A 91 26.19 8.99 10.27
N TYR A 92 25.25 8.26 10.87
CA TYR A 92 25.17 6.81 10.77
C TYR A 92 23.77 6.39 10.33
N ALA A 93 23.67 5.88 9.11
CA ALA A 93 22.45 5.34 8.55
C ALA A 93 22.65 3.88 8.10
N GLY A 94 21.55 3.15 7.90
CA GLY A 94 21.56 1.74 7.51
C GLY A 94 22.14 0.84 8.61
N LEU A 95 22.83 -0.23 8.23
CA LEU A 95 23.52 -1.16 9.15
C LEU A 95 24.47 -0.42 10.09
N CYS A 96 25.16 0.62 9.62
CA CYS A 96 26.09 1.40 10.46
C CYS A 96 25.43 2.06 11.67
N MET A 97 24.11 2.22 11.71
CA MET A 97 23.41 2.71 12.90
C MET A 97 23.57 1.76 14.09
N ASN A 98 23.62 0.44 13.83
CA ASN A 98 23.66 -0.60 14.85
C ASN A 98 25.02 -1.32 14.94
N CYS A 99 26.01 -0.91 14.13
CA CYS A 99 27.33 -1.53 14.15
C CYS A 99 28.11 -1.17 15.42
N ASP A 100 28.66 -2.18 16.09
CA ASP A 100 29.46 -2.00 17.32
C ASP A 100 30.69 -1.11 17.09
N ARG A 101 31.25 -1.17 15.87
CA ARG A 101 32.42 -0.39 15.45
C ARG A 101 32.06 0.85 14.64
N ARG A 102 30.82 1.33 14.64
CA ARG A 102 30.38 2.45 13.78
C ARG A 102 31.28 3.70 13.83
N ARG A 103 31.85 4.02 15.00
CA ARG A 103 32.74 5.17 15.20
C ARG A 103 34.12 5.00 14.54
N THR A 104 34.62 3.76 14.45
CA THR A 104 35.96 3.43 13.90
C THR A 104 35.89 2.71 12.55
N CYS A 105 34.69 2.37 12.09
CA CYS A 105 34.44 1.73 10.81
C CYS A 105 34.96 2.61 9.66
N ARG A 106 35.87 2.01 8.86
CA ARG A 106 36.55 2.65 7.73
C ARG A 106 35.73 2.63 6.44
N HIS A 107 34.60 1.92 6.44
CA HIS A 107 33.70 1.85 5.29
C HIS A 107 32.99 3.19 5.05
N PRO A 108 32.72 3.54 3.79
CA PRO A 108 32.00 4.77 3.44
C PRO A 108 30.59 4.75 4.04
N LYS A 109 30.16 5.89 4.59
CA LYS A 109 28.84 6.08 5.21
C LYS A 109 28.00 7.01 4.34
N PRO A 110 27.40 6.50 3.25
CA PRO A 110 26.57 7.32 2.38
C PRO A 110 25.33 7.80 3.14
N ALA A 111 24.71 8.88 2.66
CA ALA A 111 23.51 9.44 3.28
C ALA A 111 22.35 8.42 3.39
N GLY A 112 22.25 7.48 2.43
CA GLY A 112 21.28 6.38 2.46
C GLY A 112 21.65 5.22 3.40
N GLY A 113 22.79 5.30 4.07
CA GLY A 113 23.29 4.26 4.95
C GLY A 113 23.95 3.08 4.25
N VAL A 114 24.69 2.28 5.02
CA VAL A 114 25.33 1.08 4.52
C VAL A 114 24.37 -0.10 4.62
N TRP A 115 24.05 -0.74 3.51
CA TRP A 115 23.16 -1.92 3.48
C TRP A 115 23.92 -3.25 3.42
N HIS A 116 25.20 -3.19 3.08
CA HIS A 116 26.10 -4.33 3.07
C HIS A 116 27.47 -3.86 3.56
N CYS A 117 27.94 -4.43 4.67
CA CYS A 117 29.21 -4.09 5.30
C CYS A 117 29.95 -5.38 5.61
N GLU A 118 31.12 -5.57 5.01
CA GLU A 118 31.93 -6.79 5.17
C GLU A 118 32.48 -6.93 6.61
N ASP A 119 32.65 -5.80 7.30
CA ASP A 119 33.16 -5.73 8.67
C ASP A 119 32.05 -5.50 9.71
N TYR A 120 30.79 -5.84 9.39
CA TYR A 120 29.69 -5.68 10.34
C TYR A 120 29.82 -6.71 11.47
N GLU A 121 29.81 -6.20 12.69
CA GLU A 121 29.80 -6.94 13.96
C GLU A 121 28.64 -6.39 14.80
#